data_AF-A0A378IPU1-F1
#
_entry.id   AF-A0A378IPU1-F1
#
_cell.length_a   1.000
_cell.length_b   1.000
_cell.length_c   1.000
_cell.angle_alpha   90.00
_cell.angle_beta   90.00
_cell.angle_gamma   90.00
#
_symmetry.space_group_name_H-M   'P 1'
#
loop_
_entity.id
_entity.type
_entity.pdbx_description
1 polymer ?
#
loop_
_entity_poly.entity_id
_entity_poly.type
_entity_poly.pdbx_seq_one_letter_code
_entity_poly.pdbx_strand_id
1 'polypeptide(L)'
;MPEYCIQAAMFQLPFFLVNRFVHDFWILREIESKKVVAQLHGLATSRKTGNIVPIGYSREHSLKVHCITYDANFANLHGLQIGSFALPIHAYHTVYTNEDCIQHWLRIKTAVEIINNLDLDYPPGGFRIPWSSTINSNSIYHTFSQVMDIPMHIFKGFVQIGIHTSIYEQIKNYL
;
A
#
# COMPACT_ATOMS: atom_id res chain seq x y z
N MET A 1 14.80 -21.78 6.25
CA MET A 1 14.60 -20.53 5.48
C MET A 1 13.88 -19.56 6.40
N PRO A 2 14.12 -18.25 6.32
CA PRO A 2 13.37 -17.28 7.12
C PRO A 2 11.87 -17.45 6.89
N GLU A 3 11.09 -17.39 7.97
CA GLU A 3 9.62 -17.41 7.90
C GLU A 3 9.09 -15.99 7.81
N TYR A 4 8.01 -15.80 7.05
CA TYR A 4 7.47 -14.47 6.78
C TYR A 4 5.99 -14.40 7.11
N CYS A 5 5.54 -13.18 7.39
CA CYS A 5 4.13 -12.85 7.53
C CYS A 5 3.77 -11.57 6.78
N ILE A 6 2.52 -11.51 6.30
CA ILE A 6 1.93 -10.29 5.75
C ILE A 6 1.08 -9.64 6.83
N GLN A 7 1.30 -8.35 7.04
CA GLN A 7 0.55 -7.55 8.00
C GLN A 7 -0.16 -6.41 7.29
N ALA A 8 -1.41 -6.19 7.68
CA ALA A 8 -2.04 -4.89 7.48
C ALA A 8 -1.41 -3.90 8.45
N ALA A 9 -1.17 -2.67 8.02
CA ALA A 9 -0.68 -1.60 8.86
C ALA A 9 -1.38 -0.29 8.55
N MET A 10 -1.40 0.61 9.52
CA MET A 10 -1.93 1.96 9.34
C MET A 10 -0.98 3.03 9.86
N PHE A 11 -0.98 4.15 9.16
CA PHE A 11 -0.37 5.41 9.55
C PHE A 11 -1.49 6.41 9.81
N GLN A 12 -1.44 7.09 10.96
CA GLN A 12 -2.43 8.13 11.31
C GLN A 12 -1.99 9.44 10.68
N LEU A 13 -2.87 10.04 9.88
CA LEU A 13 -2.61 11.33 9.26
C LEU A 13 -2.67 12.42 10.33
N PRO A 14 -1.70 13.36 10.34
CA PRO A 14 -1.70 14.49 11.27
C PRO A 14 -2.74 15.54 10.82
N PHE A 15 -4.02 15.26 11.06
CA PHE A 15 -5.10 16.17 10.74
C PHE A 15 -5.48 17.03 11.96
N PHE A 16 -5.45 18.34 11.79
CA PHE A 16 -5.75 19.31 12.84
C PHE A 16 -7.15 19.01 13.41
N LEU A 17 -7.20 18.61 14.69
CA LEU A 17 -8.38 18.35 15.54
C LEU A 17 -8.97 16.93 15.56
N VAL A 18 -8.64 16.02 14.62
CA VAL A 18 -9.19 14.65 14.64
C VAL A 18 -8.15 13.62 14.13
N ASN A 19 -7.42 12.99 15.05
CA ASN A 19 -6.46 11.89 14.76
C ASN A 19 -7.18 10.56 14.45
N ARG A 20 -8.15 10.57 13.54
CA ARG A 20 -8.90 9.37 13.14
C ARG A 20 -8.71 9.01 11.68
N PHE A 21 -8.21 9.90 10.83
CA PHE A 21 -7.95 9.58 9.43
C PHE A 21 -6.66 8.79 9.30
N VAL A 22 -6.70 7.71 8.52
CA VAL A 22 -5.55 6.82 8.37
C VAL A 22 -5.26 6.48 6.92
N HIS A 23 -3.99 6.22 6.67
CA HIS A 23 -3.45 5.62 5.47
C HIS A 23 -3.08 4.17 5.78
N ASP A 24 -3.74 3.23 5.12
CA ASP A 24 -3.50 1.81 5.25
C ASP A 24 -2.49 1.34 4.20
N PHE A 25 -1.64 0.39 4.60
CA PHE A 25 -0.61 -0.19 3.75
C PHE A 25 -0.29 -1.61 4.19
N TRP A 26 0.41 -2.35 3.33
CA TRP A 26 0.80 -3.73 3.60
C TRP A 26 2.28 -3.82 3.98
N ILE A 27 2.60 -4.74 4.87
CA ILE A 27 3.95 -5.00 5.35
C ILE A 27 4.29 -6.47 5.15
N LEU A 28 5.45 -6.74 4.57
CA LEU A 28 6.11 -8.04 4.69
C LEU A 28 7.09 -7.99 5.86
N ARG A 29 6.95 -8.90 6.80
CA ARG A 29 7.82 -8.99 7.98
C ARG A 29 8.39 -10.39 8.11
N GLU A 30 9.67 -10.48 8.40
CA GLU A 30 10.33 -11.73 8.79
C GLU A 30 10.00 -12.03 10.27
N ILE A 31 9.55 -13.24 10.57
CA ILE A 31 8.91 -13.59 11.84
C ILE A 31 9.90 -13.63 13.00
N GLU A 32 11.07 -14.25 12.84
CA GLU A 32 12.02 -14.51 13.93
C GLU A 32 12.69 -13.21 14.41
N SER A 33 13.28 -12.46 13.49
CA SER A 33 13.93 -11.18 13.77
C SER A 33 12.95 -10.02 13.94
N LYS A 34 11.67 -10.23 13.57
CA LYS A 34 10.63 -9.20 13.50
C LYS A 34 10.99 -8.06 12.55
N LYS A 35 11.95 -8.23 11.64
CA LYS A 35 12.40 -7.20 10.72
C LYS A 35 11.34 -6.90 9.66
N VAL A 36 11.05 -5.62 9.44
CA VAL A 36 10.25 -5.17 8.29
C VAL A 36 11.11 -5.35 7.03
N VAL A 37 10.63 -6.20 6.13
CA VAL A 37 11.33 -6.57 4.89
C VAL A 37 10.93 -5.62 3.77
N ALA A 38 9.64 -5.32 3.67
CA ALA A 38 9.10 -4.40 2.68
C ALA A 38 7.79 -3.75 3.16
N GLN A 39 7.48 -2.56 2.62
CA GLN A 39 6.17 -1.93 2.72
C GLN A 39 5.59 -1.70 1.31
N LEU A 40 4.28 -1.87 1.17
CA LEU A 40 3.55 -1.69 -0.08
C LEU A 40 2.44 -0.66 0.09
N HIS A 41 2.50 0.41 -0.70
CA HIS A 41 1.64 1.58 -0.56
C HIS A 41 1.03 2.03 -1.88
N GLY A 42 -0.15 2.67 -1.80
CA GLY A 42 -0.56 3.69 -2.77
C GLY A 42 -0.20 5.08 -2.24
N LEU A 43 0.56 5.86 -2.99
CA LEU A 43 1.06 7.18 -2.57
C LEU A 43 0.84 8.23 -3.65
N ALA A 44 0.64 9.46 -3.20
CA ALA A 44 0.71 10.62 -4.07
C ALA A 44 2.14 10.74 -4.63
N THR A 45 2.26 10.88 -5.94
CA THR A 45 3.53 10.97 -6.65
C THR A 45 3.46 12.12 -7.65
N SER A 46 4.49 12.94 -7.72
CA SER A 46 4.56 14.01 -8.70
C SER A 46 4.79 13.44 -10.10
N ARG A 47 3.88 13.72 -11.04
CA ARG A 47 4.09 13.39 -12.45
C ARG A 47 5.31 14.11 -13.04
N LYS A 48 5.69 15.28 -12.50
CA LYS A 48 6.83 16.07 -13.00
C LYS A 48 8.17 15.50 -12.58
N THR A 49 8.29 15.03 -11.33
CA THR A 49 9.58 14.61 -10.76
C THR A 49 9.68 13.11 -10.52
N GLY A 50 8.57 12.39 -10.57
CA GLY A 50 8.49 10.98 -10.19
C GLY A 50 8.59 10.72 -8.69
N ASN A 51 8.75 11.77 -7.87
CA ASN A 51 8.97 11.64 -6.43
C ASN A 51 7.65 11.48 -5.67
N ILE A 52 7.68 10.65 -4.61
CA ILE A 52 6.62 10.58 -3.60
C ILE A 52 6.46 11.94 -2.94
N VAL A 53 5.22 12.38 -2.75
CA VAL A 53 4.89 13.61 -2.00
C VAL A 53 4.13 13.27 -0.71
N PRO A 54 4.38 13.98 0.42
CA PRO A 54 3.77 13.62 1.71
C PRO A 54 2.24 13.65 1.69
N ILE A 55 1.66 14.69 1.10
CA ILE A 55 0.22 14.80 0.86
C ILE A 55 0.03 15.45 -0.52
N GLY A 56 -0.66 14.76 -1.43
CA GLY A 56 -0.94 15.27 -2.76
C GLY A 56 -2.07 16.31 -2.71
N TYR A 57 -1.77 17.58 -2.99
CA TYR A 57 -2.78 18.66 -3.01
C TYR A 57 -3.02 19.29 -4.38
N SER A 58 -2.06 19.14 -5.29
CA SER A 58 -2.14 19.70 -6.63
C SER A 58 -2.62 18.65 -7.66
N ARG A 59 -3.10 19.14 -8.80
CA ARG A 59 -3.74 18.34 -9.87
C ARG A 59 -2.76 17.56 -10.73
N GLU A 60 -1.47 17.88 -10.63
CA GLU A 60 -0.39 17.14 -11.30
C GLU A 60 -0.05 15.82 -10.59
N HIS A 61 -0.40 15.65 -9.32
CA HIS A 61 -0.09 14.45 -8.56
C HIS A 61 -0.91 13.25 -9.05
N SER A 62 -0.24 12.14 -9.31
CA SER A 62 -0.86 10.84 -9.57
C SER A 62 -0.84 9.95 -8.35
N LEU A 63 -1.79 9.03 -8.30
CA LEU A 63 -1.77 7.89 -7.39
C LEU A 63 -0.87 6.82 -8.02
N LYS A 64 0.26 6.56 -7.38
CA LYS A 64 1.17 5.46 -7.77
C LYS A 64 1.32 4.44 -6.67
N VAL A 65 1.55 3.21 -7.07
CA VAL A 65 1.92 2.10 -6.22
C VAL A 65 3.43 2.07 -6.04
N HIS A 66 3.86 1.85 -4.79
CA HIS A 66 5.26 1.68 -4.43
C HIS A 66 5.43 0.45 -3.55
N CYS A 67 6.24 -0.52 -4.00
CA CYS A 67 6.77 -1.60 -3.16
C CYS A 67 8.18 -1.22 -2.70
N ILE A 68 8.31 -0.72 -1.48
CA ILE A 68 9.59 -0.33 -0.91
C ILE A 68 10.19 -1.52 -0.17
N THR A 69 11.26 -2.09 -0.72
CA THR A 69 11.99 -3.20 -0.10
C THR A 69 13.20 -2.66 0.67
N TYR A 70 13.35 -3.06 1.92
CA TYR A 70 14.45 -2.62 2.80
C TYR A 70 15.55 -3.68 2.97
N ASP A 71 15.20 -4.95 2.82
CA ASP A 71 16.16 -6.04 2.91
C ASP A 71 16.84 -6.28 1.55
N ALA A 72 18.16 -6.04 1.49
CA ALA A 72 18.92 -6.16 0.25
C ALA A 72 18.99 -7.60 -0.27
N ASN A 73 19.07 -8.60 0.61
CA ASN A 73 19.13 -10.00 0.21
C ASN A 73 17.79 -10.43 -0.40
N PHE A 74 16.68 -10.07 0.25
CA PHE A 74 15.33 -10.30 -0.25
C PHE A 74 15.09 -9.59 -1.58
N ALA A 75 15.52 -8.32 -1.69
CA ALA A 75 15.39 -7.55 -2.92
C ALA A 75 16.13 -8.22 -4.09
N ASN A 76 17.39 -8.60 -3.87
CA ASN A 76 18.20 -9.29 -4.87
C ASN A 76 17.61 -10.65 -5.26
N LEU A 77 17.16 -11.44 -4.28
CA LEU A 77 16.59 -12.77 -4.51
C LEU A 77 15.32 -12.74 -5.37
N HIS A 78 14.49 -11.70 -5.21
CA HIS A 78 13.19 -11.61 -5.87
C HIS A 78 13.14 -10.57 -6.99
N GLY A 79 14.27 -9.94 -7.34
CA GLY A 79 14.34 -8.92 -8.38
C GLY A 79 13.47 -7.69 -8.06
N LEU A 80 13.54 -7.22 -6.81
CA LEU A 80 12.86 -6.01 -6.34
C LEU A 80 13.88 -4.88 -6.16
N GLN A 81 13.42 -3.64 -6.26
CA GLN A 81 14.26 -2.48 -5.99
C GLN A 81 14.31 -2.18 -4.49
N ILE A 82 15.51 -1.80 -4.02
CA ILE A 82 15.70 -1.30 -2.66
C ILE A 82 15.24 0.16 -2.60
N GLY A 83 14.54 0.53 -1.53
CA GLY A 83 14.21 1.92 -1.25
C GLY A 83 14.31 2.25 0.23
N SER A 84 14.21 3.54 0.55
CA SER A 84 14.36 4.07 1.90
C SER A 84 13.12 4.78 2.43
N PHE A 85 12.11 5.00 1.60
CA PHE A 85 10.85 5.59 2.05
C PHE A 85 10.11 4.64 2.99
N ALA A 86 9.69 5.13 4.14
CA ALA A 86 8.91 4.34 5.09
C ALA A 86 7.92 5.26 5.80
N LEU A 87 6.69 4.77 5.98
CA LEU A 87 5.74 5.42 6.87
C LEU A 87 5.84 4.81 8.28
N PRO A 88 5.66 5.63 9.34
CA PRO A 88 5.52 5.12 10.68
C PRO A 88 4.36 4.12 10.79
N ILE A 89 4.59 3.02 11.52
CA ILE A 89 3.60 1.99 11.78
C ILE A 89 2.93 2.31 13.11
N HIS A 90 1.75 2.94 13.09
CA HIS A 90 1.04 3.29 14.33
C HIS A 90 0.21 2.12 14.88
N ALA A 91 -0.28 1.25 14.00
CA ALA A 91 -0.82 -0.05 14.37
C ALA A 91 -0.63 -1.05 13.23
N TYR A 92 -0.68 -2.33 13.55
CA TYR A 92 -0.64 -3.41 12.58
C TYR A 92 -1.47 -4.61 13.05
N HIS A 93 -1.83 -5.46 12.09
CA HIS A 93 -2.49 -6.75 12.31
C HIS A 93 -1.88 -7.79 11.38
N THR A 94 -1.43 -8.91 11.94
CA THR A 94 -0.94 -10.04 11.13
C THR A 94 -2.13 -10.72 10.45
N VAL A 95 -2.12 -10.72 9.12
CA VAL A 95 -3.19 -11.26 8.28
C VAL A 95 -2.86 -12.67 7.78
N TYR A 96 -1.58 -12.94 7.49
CA TYR A 96 -1.18 -14.19 6.84
C TYR A 96 0.21 -14.65 7.31
N THR A 97 0.38 -15.93 7.63
CA THR A 97 1.61 -16.53 8.21
C THR A 97 1.93 -17.93 7.68
N ASN A 98 1.36 -18.35 6.54
CA ASN A 98 1.61 -19.69 6.00
C ASN A 98 2.91 -19.75 5.19
N GLU A 99 3.36 -20.96 4.84
CA GLU A 99 4.60 -21.21 4.10
C GLU A 99 4.67 -20.50 2.74
N ASP A 100 3.53 -20.29 2.08
CA ASP A 100 3.39 -19.59 0.80
C ASP A 100 3.24 -18.06 0.93
N CYS A 101 3.46 -17.50 2.13
CA CYS A 101 3.38 -16.05 2.40
C CYS A 101 4.16 -15.21 1.38
N ILE A 102 5.37 -15.61 1.01
CA ILE A 102 6.17 -14.89 0.00
C ILE A 102 5.48 -14.96 -1.37
N GLN A 103 4.88 -16.09 -1.73
CA GLN A 103 4.21 -16.25 -3.03
C GLN A 103 3.03 -15.29 -3.15
N HIS A 104 2.20 -15.18 -2.10
CA HIS A 104 1.12 -14.20 -2.02
C HIS A 104 1.65 -12.76 -2.15
N TRP A 105 2.71 -12.42 -1.42
CA TRP A 105 3.34 -11.10 -1.52
C TRP A 105 3.83 -10.81 -2.94
N LEU A 106 4.55 -11.73 -3.58
CA LEU A 106 5.16 -11.48 -4.89
C LEU A 106 4.16 -11.33 -6.04
N ARG A 107 2.88 -11.69 -5.87
CA ARG A 107 1.81 -11.38 -6.84
C ARG A 107 1.69 -9.88 -7.12
N ILE A 108 2.17 -9.02 -6.21
CA ILE A 108 2.13 -7.57 -6.38
C ILE A 108 3.07 -7.04 -7.47
N LYS A 109 4.08 -7.81 -7.90
CA LYS A 109 5.09 -7.34 -8.88
C LYS A 109 4.45 -6.85 -10.17
N THR A 110 3.63 -7.67 -10.80
CA THR A 110 2.93 -7.30 -12.05
C THR A 110 1.88 -6.22 -11.79
N ALA A 111 1.17 -6.32 -10.66
CA ALA A 111 0.12 -5.36 -10.30
C ALA A 111 0.67 -3.93 -10.12
N VAL A 112 1.86 -3.76 -9.54
CA VAL A 112 2.52 -2.45 -9.39
C VAL A 112 2.67 -1.76 -10.74
N GLU A 113 3.16 -2.48 -11.75
CA GLU A 113 3.36 -1.95 -13.09
C GLU A 113 2.03 -1.58 -13.76
N ILE A 114 1.07 -2.50 -13.75
CA ILE A 114 -0.25 -2.31 -14.38
C ILE A 114 -0.96 -1.11 -13.75
N ILE A 115 -1.03 -1.03 -12.42
CA ILE A 115 -1.70 0.06 -11.72
C ILE A 115 -1.01 1.40 -12.02
N ASN A 116 0.32 1.44 -12.04
CA ASN A 116 1.07 2.66 -12.36
C ASN A 116 0.86 3.13 -13.80
N ASN A 117 0.57 2.21 -14.73
CA ASN A 117 0.26 2.51 -16.12
C ASN A 117 -1.16 3.03 -16.36
N LEU A 118 -2.07 2.89 -15.37
CA LEU A 118 -3.39 3.52 -15.43
C LEU A 118 -3.33 5.06 -15.26
N ASP A 119 -2.18 5.61 -14.83
CA ASP A 119 -1.94 7.04 -14.59
C ASP A 119 -3.06 7.76 -13.79
N LEU A 120 -3.55 7.09 -12.75
CA LEU A 120 -4.66 7.56 -11.93
C LEU A 120 -4.33 8.91 -11.26
N ASP A 121 -5.28 9.83 -11.26
CA ASP A 121 -5.16 11.07 -10.49
C ASP A 121 -5.13 10.80 -8.98
N TYR A 122 -4.26 11.52 -8.25
CA TYR A 122 -4.37 11.55 -6.80
C TYR A 122 -5.40 12.61 -6.38
N PRO A 123 -6.44 12.26 -5.61
CA PRO A 123 -7.40 13.24 -5.13
C PRO A 123 -6.70 14.24 -4.18
N PRO A 124 -6.91 15.56 -4.33
CA PRO A 124 -6.33 16.56 -3.42
C PRO A 124 -6.66 16.24 -1.95
N GLY A 125 -5.62 16.18 -1.10
CA GLY A 125 -5.78 15.81 0.31
C GLY A 125 -6.15 14.34 0.57
N GLY A 126 -6.19 13.49 -0.45
CA GLY A 126 -6.55 12.08 -0.34
C GLY A 126 -8.06 11.79 -0.47
N PHE A 127 -8.92 12.79 -0.67
CA PHE A 127 -10.36 12.62 -0.83
C PHE A 127 -11.00 13.77 -1.62
N ARG A 128 -11.97 13.49 -2.50
CA ARG A 128 -12.66 14.57 -3.25
C ARG A 128 -13.89 15.11 -2.53
N ILE A 129 -14.69 14.27 -1.85
CA ILE A 129 -15.89 14.62 -1.07
C ILE A 129 -16.13 13.44 -0.11
N PRO A 130 -16.58 13.61 1.15
CA PRO A 130 -17.08 12.48 1.93
C PRO A 130 -18.18 11.78 1.10
N TRP A 131 -18.20 10.44 1.09
CA TRP A 131 -19.18 9.59 0.37
C TRP A 131 -18.97 9.30 -1.11
N SER A 132 -17.98 9.89 -1.81
CA SER A 132 -17.70 9.48 -3.20
C SER A 132 -16.81 8.23 -3.25
N SER A 133 -16.96 7.42 -4.30
CA SER A 133 -16.06 6.31 -4.68
C SER A 133 -14.68 6.83 -5.12
N THR A 134 -14.05 7.65 -4.28
CA THR A 134 -12.75 8.23 -4.55
C THR A 134 -11.72 7.12 -4.50
N ILE A 135 -11.09 6.83 -5.64
CA ILE A 135 -9.90 5.99 -5.70
C ILE A 135 -8.74 6.77 -5.08
N ASN A 136 -8.14 6.22 -4.02
CA ASN A 136 -7.01 6.83 -3.31
C ASN A 136 -6.06 5.75 -2.76
N SER A 137 -5.19 6.14 -1.83
CA SER A 137 -4.22 5.24 -1.21
C SER A 137 -4.84 4.03 -0.49
N ASN A 138 -5.97 4.19 0.21
CA ASN A 138 -6.65 3.06 0.86
C ASN A 138 -7.38 2.17 -0.15
N SER A 139 -7.78 2.71 -1.31
CA SER A 139 -8.30 1.87 -2.41
C SER A 139 -7.21 0.96 -3.00
N ILE A 140 -5.97 1.43 -3.04
CA ILE A 140 -4.81 0.61 -3.40
C ILE A 140 -4.55 -0.47 -2.35
N TYR A 141 -4.62 -0.13 -1.05
CA TYR A 141 -4.54 -1.11 0.02
C TYR A 141 -5.58 -2.24 -0.15
N HIS A 142 -6.84 -1.89 -0.40
CA HIS A 142 -7.90 -2.88 -0.66
C HIS A 142 -7.60 -3.69 -1.93
N THR A 143 -7.20 -3.04 -3.03
CA THR A 143 -6.84 -3.73 -4.27
C THR A 143 -5.77 -4.79 -4.03
N PHE A 144 -4.77 -4.50 -3.19
CA PHE A 144 -3.71 -5.47 -2.92
C PHE A 144 -4.12 -6.66 -2.07
N SER A 145 -5.15 -6.57 -1.23
CA SER A 145 -5.66 -7.77 -0.57
C SER A 145 -6.17 -8.79 -1.59
N GLN A 146 -6.81 -8.30 -2.66
CA GLN A 146 -7.35 -9.14 -3.74
C GLN A 146 -6.25 -9.66 -4.66
N VAL A 147 -5.26 -8.82 -5.02
CA VAL A 147 -4.09 -9.25 -5.81
C VAL A 147 -3.28 -10.31 -5.06
N MET A 148 -3.01 -10.08 -3.78
CA MET A 148 -2.28 -11.02 -2.95
C MET A 148 -3.14 -12.21 -2.55
N ASP A 149 -4.46 -12.21 -2.78
CA ASP A 149 -5.37 -13.28 -2.37
C ASP A 149 -5.29 -13.58 -0.87
N ILE A 150 -5.36 -12.52 -0.07
CA ILE A 150 -5.36 -12.57 1.39
C ILE A 150 -6.54 -11.75 1.95
N PRO A 151 -7.02 -12.06 3.16
CA PRO A 151 -8.09 -11.28 3.78
C PRO A 151 -7.72 -9.80 3.96
N MET A 152 -8.64 -8.89 3.65
CA MET A 152 -8.47 -7.48 3.99
C MET A 152 -8.76 -7.24 5.47
N HIS A 153 -7.92 -6.47 6.16
CA HIS A 153 -8.17 -6.03 7.52
C HIS A 153 -8.69 -4.58 7.53
N ILE A 154 -9.62 -4.27 8.43
CA ILE A 154 -10.15 -2.91 8.64
C ILE A 154 -9.86 -2.50 10.08
N PHE A 155 -9.13 -1.39 10.26
CA PHE A 155 -8.80 -0.84 11.57
C PHE A 155 -10.00 -0.09 12.17
N LYS A 156 -10.78 -0.81 13.00
CA LYS A 156 -11.97 -0.24 13.66
C LYS A 156 -11.63 1.00 14.47
N GLY A 157 -12.53 1.99 14.44
CA GLY A 157 -12.38 3.26 15.16
C GLY A 157 -11.66 4.37 14.36
N PHE A 158 -11.17 4.05 13.16
CA PHE A 158 -10.52 4.99 12.26
C PHE A 158 -11.35 5.24 11.00
N VAL A 159 -11.11 6.37 10.35
CA VAL A 159 -11.73 6.78 9.09
C VAL A 159 -10.75 6.48 7.96
N GLN A 160 -11.04 5.39 7.24
CA GLN A 160 -10.24 4.90 6.12
C GLN A 160 -10.93 5.28 4.80
N ILE A 161 -10.84 6.54 4.38
CA ILE A 161 -11.52 7.00 3.15
C ILE A 161 -11.03 6.16 1.97
N GLY A 162 -11.95 5.66 1.13
CA GLY A 162 -11.62 4.87 -0.07
C GLY A 162 -11.45 3.37 0.17
N ILE A 163 -11.52 2.90 1.43
CA ILE A 163 -11.27 1.49 1.81
C ILE A 163 -12.24 0.49 1.16
N HIS A 164 -13.48 0.91 0.87
CA HIS A 164 -14.48 0.05 0.22
C HIS A 164 -14.41 0.10 -1.32
N THR A 165 -13.52 0.91 -1.88
CA THR A 165 -13.29 0.97 -3.33
C THR A 165 -12.03 0.18 -3.66
N SER A 166 -12.10 -0.63 -4.71
CA SER A 166 -10.95 -1.35 -5.26
C SER A 166 -10.93 -1.16 -6.78
N ILE A 167 -9.75 -1.21 -7.37
CA ILE A 167 -9.54 -1.22 -8.82
C ILE A 167 -9.21 -2.62 -9.35
N TYR A 168 -9.30 -3.67 -8.52
CA TYR A 168 -8.93 -5.04 -8.90
C TYR A 168 -9.63 -5.50 -10.20
N GLU A 169 -10.93 -5.25 -10.33
CA GLU A 169 -11.70 -5.59 -11.52
C GLU A 169 -11.17 -4.94 -12.81
N GLN A 170 -10.52 -3.77 -12.70
CA GLN A 170 -9.92 -3.06 -13.84
C GLN A 170 -8.59 -3.68 -14.25
N ILE A 171 -7.87 -4.33 -13.33
CA ILE A 171 -6.51 -4.84 -13.56
C ILE A 171 -6.45 -6.37 -13.69
N LYS A 172 -7.46 -7.11 -13.24
CA LYS A 172 -7.40 -8.58 -13.10
C LYS A 172 -7.13 -9.34 -14.39
N ASN A 173 -7.53 -8.81 -15.55
CA ASN A 173 -7.29 -9.45 -16.84
C ASN A 173 -5.85 -9.26 -17.35
N TYR A 174 -5.04 -8.48 -16.64
CA TYR A 174 -3.64 -8.19 -16.96
C TYR A 174 -2.66 -8.84 -15.97
N LEU A 175 -3.16 -9.44 -14.88
CA LEU A 175 -2.36 -10.13 -13.85
C LEU A 175 -2.01 -11.57 -14.25
#